data_AF-A0A353KT89-F1
#
_entry.id   AF-A0A353KT89-F1
#
_cell.length_a   1.000
_cell.length_b   1.000
_cell.length_c   1.000
_cell.angle_alpha   90.00
_cell.angle_beta   90.00
_cell.angle_gamma   90.00
#
_symmetry.space_group_name_H-M   'P 1'
#
loop_
_entity.id
_entity.type
_entity.pdbx_description
1 polymer ?
#
loop_
_entity_poly.entity_id
_entity_poly.type
_entity_poly.pdbx_seq_one_letter_code
_entity_poly.pdbx_strand_id
1 'polypeptide(L)'
;KYEKYGWGRFSDPKKPNVKARRFAMMPFPKANEDLFRKTDEEEPIVNKRTIADYCNYSCSFVNSNIKDPAKLALAKKFLKFVHSDDEMQEFTVNTSTLKPLYYAIPEEKMERMSYFGKDIAAARNNPDIDTVYTYSDAPVFVNNFSQFYVVDYSWKCGISDSEYPLYMFSKNKSLTIKTLFDSMIDARNKLWAGIQK
;
A
#
# COMPACT_ATOMS: atom_id res chain seq x y z
N LYS A 1 21.15 0.49 25.17
CA LYS A 1 21.74 1.21 24.00
C LYS A 1 20.76 1.44 22.82
N TYR A 2 19.53 0.89 22.85
CA TYR A 2 18.52 1.03 21.78
C TYR A 2 17.37 2.01 22.09
N GLU A 3 17.40 2.71 23.23
CA GLU A 3 16.34 3.67 23.62
C GLU A 3 16.45 5.04 22.93
N LYS A 4 17.53 5.31 22.18
CA LYS A 4 17.79 6.64 21.60
C LYS A 4 17.01 6.92 20.31
N TYR A 5 16.44 5.91 19.67
CA TYR A 5 15.69 6.06 18.42
C TYR A 5 14.26 5.63 18.66
N GLY A 6 13.34 6.61 18.69
CA GLY A 6 11.95 6.53 19.19
C GLY A 6 10.99 5.60 18.45
N TRP A 7 11.41 4.38 18.12
CA TRP A 7 10.52 3.27 17.82
C TRP A 7 10.10 2.62 19.12
N GLY A 8 9.31 3.36 19.90
CA GLY A 8 8.76 2.88 21.16
C GLY A 8 7.93 1.62 20.89
N ARG A 9 8.38 0.47 21.42
CA ARG A 9 7.52 -0.71 21.55
C ARG A 9 6.25 -0.29 22.30
N PHE A 10 5.10 -0.59 21.71
CA PHE A 10 3.77 -0.31 22.26
C PHE A 10 3.43 -1.19 23.49
N SER A 11 4.36 -1.38 24.43
CA SER A 11 4.14 -2.20 25.63
C SER A 11 4.03 -1.36 26.89
N ASP A 12 3.27 -0.26 26.83
CA ASP A 12 2.87 0.47 28.03
C ASP A 12 1.54 -0.13 28.55
N PRO A 13 1.55 -0.79 29.72
CA PRO A 13 0.39 -1.46 30.30
C PRO A 13 -0.73 -0.50 30.77
N LYS A 14 -0.53 0.83 30.72
CA LYS A 14 -1.58 1.83 30.99
C LYS A 14 -2.39 2.21 29.74
N LYS A 15 -2.08 1.67 28.56
CA LYS A 15 -2.79 2.03 27.33
C LYS A 15 -4.16 1.34 27.26
N PRO A 16 -5.26 2.09 26.95
CA PRO A 16 -6.58 1.49 26.79
C PRO A 16 -6.51 0.40 25.73
N ASN A 17 -7.14 -0.74 26.03
CA ASN A 17 -7.11 -1.99 25.27
C ASN A 17 -7.13 -1.69 23.76
N VAL A 18 -6.00 -1.95 23.09
CA VAL A 18 -5.82 -1.63 21.67
C VAL A 18 -6.89 -2.29 20.82
N LYS A 19 -7.40 -3.46 21.23
CA LYS A 19 -8.50 -4.18 20.57
C LYS A 19 -9.89 -3.54 20.79
N ALA A 20 -10.05 -2.70 21.81
CA ALA A 20 -11.32 -2.01 22.08
C ALA A 20 -11.47 -0.71 21.26
N ARG A 21 -10.41 -0.26 20.58
CA ARG A 21 -10.45 0.96 19.77
C ARG A 21 -11.16 0.69 18.45
N ARG A 22 -12.19 1.47 18.16
CA ARG A 22 -12.94 1.44 16.90
C ARG A 22 -12.39 2.48 15.94
N PHE A 23 -11.18 2.24 15.44
CA PHE A 23 -10.60 3.06 14.37
C PHE A 23 -10.86 2.42 13.01
N ALA A 24 -11.00 3.26 12.00
CA ALA A 24 -11.32 2.89 10.62
C ALA A 24 -10.47 3.74 9.66
N MET A 25 -10.36 3.29 8.42
CA MET A 25 -9.80 4.09 7.34
C MET A 25 -10.80 5.18 6.94
N MET A 26 -10.40 6.45 7.11
CA MET A 26 -11.26 7.53 6.65
C MET A 26 -11.30 7.60 5.11
N PRO A 27 -12.47 7.86 4.51
CA PRO A 27 -12.53 8.25 3.10
C PRO A 27 -11.62 9.46 2.86
N PHE A 28 -10.99 9.50 1.68
CA PHE A 28 -10.45 10.75 1.17
C PHE A 28 -11.59 11.77 1.01
N PRO A 29 -11.34 13.08 1.24
CA PRO A 29 -12.33 14.12 0.98
C PRO A 29 -12.89 14.02 -0.44
N LYS A 30 -14.20 14.22 -0.59
CA LYS A 30 -14.86 14.29 -1.91
C LYS A 30 -14.23 15.45 -2.70
N ALA A 31 -13.71 15.20 -3.89
CA ALA A 31 -13.31 16.29 -4.78
C ALA A 31 -14.57 17.04 -5.28
N ASN A 32 -14.45 18.29 -5.68
CA ASN A 32 -15.59 19.03 -6.23
C ASN A 32 -16.10 18.36 -7.52
N GLU A 33 -17.38 18.52 -7.81
CA GLU A 33 -18.03 17.89 -8.97
C GLU A 33 -17.44 18.38 -10.30
N ASP A 34 -16.86 19.59 -10.30
CA ASP A 34 -16.17 20.19 -11.44
C ASP A 34 -14.86 19.47 -11.83
N LEU A 35 -14.16 18.81 -10.89
CA LEU A 35 -12.90 18.09 -11.17
C LEU A 35 -13.10 16.66 -11.71
N PHE A 36 -14.34 16.14 -11.73
CA PHE A 36 -14.64 14.76 -12.14
C PHE A 36 -15.21 14.62 -13.55
N ARG A 37 -15.23 15.70 -14.33
CA ARG A 37 -15.57 15.67 -15.75
C ARG A 37 -14.29 15.62 -16.58
N LYS A 38 -14.10 14.56 -17.36
CA LYS A 38 -13.07 14.58 -18.42
C LYS A 38 -13.54 15.41 -19.62
N THR A 39 -14.84 15.46 -19.83
CA THR A 39 -15.54 16.23 -20.85
C THR A 39 -16.90 16.70 -20.31
N ASP A 40 -17.48 17.75 -20.91
CA ASP A 40 -18.79 18.29 -20.50
C ASP A 40 -19.97 17.32 -20.73
N GLU A 41 -19.74 16.22 -21.46
CA GLU A 41 -20.73 15.21 -21.85
C GLU A 41 -20.75 13.97 -20.92
N GLU A 42 -19.75 13.80 -20.05
CA GLU A 42 -19.71 12.69 -19.10
C GLU A 42 -20.44 13.02 -17.79
N GLU A 43 -21.27 12.07 -17.32
CA GLU A 43 -21.81 12.13 -15.95
C GLU A 43 -20.63 12.20 -14.97
N PRO A 44 -20.64 13.15 -14.01
CA PRO A 44 -19.55 13.27 -13.06
C PRO A 44 -19.38 11.94 -12.32
N ILE A 45 -18.13 11.50 -12.15
CA ILE A 45 -17.80 10.35 -11.32
C ILE A 45 -17.98 10.75 -9.86
N VAL A 46 -19.23 10.78 -9.42
CA VAL A 46 -19.61 11.13 -8.05
C VAL A 46 -19.49 9.87 -7.19
N ASN A 47 -18.87 10.00 -6.02
CA ASN A 47 -18.76 8.98 -4.98
C ASN A 47 -17.85 7.77 -5.25
N LYS A 48 -17.17 7.66 -6.39
CA LYS A 48 -16.13 6.62 -6.57
C LYS A 48 -14.80 7.06 -5.98
N ARG A 49 -14.07 6.11 -5.39
CA ARG A 49 -12.71 6.31 -4.90
C ARG A 49 -11.78 5.20 -5.37
N THR A 50 -10.55 5.57 -5.67
CA THR A 50 -9.50 4.61 -6.00
C THR A 50 -8.52 4.51 -4.84
N ILE A 51 -8.26 3.29 -4.38
CA ILE A 51 -7.21 2.99 -3.40
C ILE A 51 -6.09 2.29 -4.15
N ALA A 52 -4.94 2.95 -4.24
CA ALA A 52 -3.73 2.32 -4.76
C ALA A 52 -3.01 1.60 -3.62
N ASP A 53 -2.94 0.27 -3.69
CA ASP A 53 -2.27 -0.56 -2.70
C ASP A 53 -0.85 -0.91 -3.17
N TYR A 54 0.13 -0.37 -2.43
CA TYR A 54 1.57 -0.59 -2.57
C TYR A 54 2.15 -1.42 -1.41
N CYS A 55 1.35 -1.96 -0.50
CA CYS A 55 1.84 -2.61 0.72
C CYS A 55 1.63 -4.12 0.71
N ASN A 56 0.81 -4.63 -0.22
CA ASN A 56 0.55 -6.06 -0.34
C ASN A 56 1.54 -6.84 -1.23
N TYR A 57 2.79 -6.37 -1.34
CA TYR A 57 3.90 -7.01 -2.08
C TYR A 57 4.45 -8.29 -1.46
N SER A 58 3.63 -9.08 -0.76
CA SER A 58 4.09 -10.35 -0.19
C SER A 58 3.90 -11.48 -1.20
N CYS A 59 4.88 -11.61 -2.09
CA CYS A 59 5.01 -12.71 -3.03
C CYS A 59 5.78 -13.89 -2.41
N SER A 60 5.38 -15.11 -2.73
CA SER A 60 6.06 -16.34 -2.30
C SER A 60 6.68 -17.03 -3.50
N PHE A 61 7.98 -17.32 -3.43
CA PHE A 61 8.74 -17.95 -4.50
C PHE A 61 9.29 -19.31 -4.07
N VAL A 62 9.33 -20.25 -5.02
CA VAL A 62 10.03 -21.53 -4.84
C VAL A 62 11.43 -21.39 -5.39
N ASN A 63 12.43 -21.78 -4.61
CA ASN A 63 13.83 -21.75 -5.03
C ASN A 63 14.04 -22.65 -6.26
N SER A 64 14.57 -22.09 -7.34
CA SER A 64 14.83 -22.78 -8.61
C SER A 64 15.95 -23.83 -8.53
N ASN A 65 16.79 -23.77 -7.49
CA ASN A 65 17.92 -24.68 -7.32
C ASN A 65 17.57 -26.02 -6.63
N ILE A 66 16.29 -26.25 -6.28
CA ILE A 66 15.85 -27.53 -5.71
C ILE A 66 16.04 -28.65 -6.74
N LYS A 67 17.01 -29.54 -6.51
CA LYS A 67 17.32 -30.67 -7.40
C LYS A 67 16.47 -31.91 -7.15
N ASP A 68 16.00 -32.07 -5.91
CA ASP A 68 15.16 -33.20 -5.50
C ASP A 68 13.71 -33.00 -6.00
N PRO A 69 13.21 -33.86 -6.90
CA PRO A 69 11.86 -33.73 -7.46
C PRO A 69 10.75 -33.81 -6.40
N ALA A 70 10.92 -34.61 -5.35
CA ALA A 70 9.92 -34.75 -4.29
C ALA A 70 9.83 -33.47 -3.45
N LYS A 71 10.98 -32.84 -3.13
CA LYS A 71 11.00 -31.53 -2.45
C LYS A 71 10.39 -30.44 -3.30
N LEU A 72 10.66 -30.43 -4.61
CA LEU A 72 10.07 -29.46 -5.53
C LEU A 72 8.54 -29.62 -5.60
N ALA A 73 8.05 -30.87 -5.69
CA ALA A 73 6.62 -31.16 -5.68
C ALA A 73 5.96 -30.72 -4.36
N LEU A 74 6.58 -31.00 -3.22
CA LEU A 74 6.08 -30.60 -1.91
C LEU A 74 6.06 -29.07 -1.74
N ALA A 75 7.11 -28.37 -2.16
CA ALA A 75 7.17 -26.91 -2.12
C ALA A 75 6.05 -26.27 -2.96
N LYS A 76 5.81 -26.78 -4.17
CA LYS A 76 4.70 -26.33 -5.02
C LYS A 76 3.34 -26.64 -4.39
N LYS A 77 3.19 -27.80 -3.75
CA LYS A 77 1.94 -28.17 -3.05
C LYS A 77 1.68 -27.27 -1.84
N PHE A 78 2.71 -26.97 -1.06
CA PHE A 78 2.61 -26.02 0.05
C PHE A 78 2.23 -24.62 -0.43
N LEU A 79 2.85 -24.14 -1.53
CA LEU A 79 2.51 -22.85 -2.10
C LEU A 79 1.04 -22.78 -2.55
N LYS A 80 0.49 -23.86 -3.11
CA LYS A 80 -0.94 -23.96 -3.44
C LYS A 80 -1.82 -23.98 -2.19
N PHE A 81 -1.40 -24.71 -1.16
CA PHE A 81 -2.13 -24.81 0.10
C PHE A 81 -2.31 -23.45 0.78
N VAL A 82 -1.23 -22.66 0.94
CA VAL A 82 -1.31 -21.35 1.60
C VAL A 82 -2.09 -20.30 0.81
N HIS A 83 -2.39 -20.57 -0.48
CA HIS A 83 -3.25 -19.74 -1.33
C HIS A 83 -4.62 -20.39 -1.59
N SER A 84 -4.99 -21.43 -0.85
CA SER A 84 -6.37 -21.90 -0.81
C SER A 84 -7.26 -20.89 -0.10
N ASP A 85 -8.55 -20.89 -0.42
CA ASP A 85 -9.52 -19.97 0.18
C ASP A 85 -9.50 -20.03 1.71
N ASP A 86 -9.46 -21.22 2.29
CA ASP A 86 -9.46 -21.40 3.74
C ASP A 86 -8.24 -20.76 4.41
N GLU A 87 -7.04 -21.03 3.90
CA GLU A 87 -5.80 -20.48 4.45
C GLU A 87 -5.73 -18.95 4.26
N MET A 88 -6.21 -18.46 3.13
CA MET A 88 -6.27 -17.03 2.83
C MET A 88 -7.27 -16.29 3.73
N GLN A 89 -8.42 -16.92 3.98
CA GLN A 89 -9.41 -16.41 4.93
C GLN A 89 -8.84 -16.39 6.35
N GLU A 90 -8.21 -17.48 6.81
CA GLU A 90 -7.60 -17.53 8.14
C GLU A 90 -6.46 -16.51 8.29
N PHE A 91 -5.61 -16.36 7.27
CA PHE A 91 -4.59 -15.31 7.22
C PHE A 91 -5.23 -13.93 7.40
N THR A 92 -6.29 -13.65 6.64
CA THR A 92 -6.96 -12.35 6.67
C THR A 92 -7.62 -12.07 8.01
N VAL A 93 -8.31 -13.07 8.58
CA VAL A 93 -8.96 -12.95 9.88
C VAL A 93 -7.96 -12.62 10.98
N ASN A 94 -6.82 -13.32 10.96
CA ASN A 94 -5.81 -13.19 12.01
C ASN A 94 -4.97 -11.90 11.88
N THR A 95 -4.72 -11.43 10.66
CA THR A 95 -3.86 -10.28 10.40
C THR A 95 -4.61 -8.98 10.15
N SER A 96 -5.91 -9.05 9.83
CA SER A 96 -6.69 -7.94 9.26
C SER A 96 -6.07 -7.37 7.97
N THR A 97 -5.28 -8.17 7.25
CA THR A 97 -4.66 -7.81 5.96
C THR A 97 -5.28 -8.62 4.83
N LEU A 98 -5.69 -7.94 3.76
CA LEU A 98 -6.22 -8.56 2.56
C LEU A 98 -5.10 -8.83 1.57
N LYS A 99 -5.13 -9.96 0.88
CA LYS A 99 -4.17 -10.26 -0.21
C LYS A 99 -4.76 -9.89 -1.57
N PRO A 100 -3.92 -9.59 -2.58
CA PRO A 100 -4.34 -9.18 -3.92
C PRO A 100 -4.79 -10.37 -4.78
N LEU A 101 -5.62 -11.25 -4.24
CA LEU A 101 -6.15 -12.45 -4.88
C LEU A 101 -7.67 -12.49 -4.69
N TYR A 102 -8.39 -13.14 -5.61
CA TYR A 102 -9.83 -13.30 -5.49
C TYR A 102 -10.17 -14.42 -4.51
N TYR A 103 -10.79 -14.05 -3.37
CA TYR A 103 -11.36 -14.96 -2.39
C TYR A 103 -12.43 -14.22 -1.59
N ALA A 104 -13.48 -14.93 -1.18
CA ALA A 104 -14.50 -14.38 -0.29
C ALA A 104 -14.08 -14.60 1.18
N ILE A 105 -14.54 -13.71 2.06
CA ILE A 105 -14.45 -13.90 3.52
C ILE A 105 -15.87 -14.08 4.01
N PRO A 106 -16.25 -15.31 4.39
CA PRO A 106 -17.59 -15.58 4.92
C PRO A 106 -17.90 -14.75 6.17
N GLU A 107 -19.19 -14.47 6.40
CA GLU A 107 -19.64 -13.61 7.50
C GLU A 107 -19.21 -14.14 8.87
N GLU A 108 -19.28 -15.46 9.07
CA GLU A 108 -18.84 -16.13 10.29
C GLU A 108 -17.35 -15.95 10.57
N LYS A 109 -16.53 -15.82 9.52
CA LYS A 109 -15.09 -15.54 9.65
C LYS A 109 -14.86 -14.04 9.87
N MET A 110 -15.64 -13.17 9.23
CA MET A 110 -15.58 -11.72 9.47
C MET A 110 -15.88 -11.35 10.92
N GLU A 111 -16.77 -12.07 11.60
CA GLU A 111 -17.09 -11.82 13.01
C GLU A 111 -15.85 -11.84 13.93
N ARG A 112 -14.89 -12.72 13.62
CA ARG A 112 -13.61 -12.88 14.34
C ARG A 112 -12.63 -11.74 14.09
N MET A 113 -12.87 -10.91 13.08
CA MET A 113 -11.99 -9.79 12.72
C MET A 113 -12.13 -8.64 13.71
N SER A 114 -11.05 -7.87 13.84
CA SER A 114 -11.07 -6.58 14.54
C SER A 114 -12.03 -5.60 13.85
N TYR A 115 -12.46 -4.55 14.56
CA TYR A 115 -13.29 -3.48 13.96
C TYR A 115 -12.62 -2.89 12.70
N PHE A 116 -11.31 -2.64 12.78
CA PHE A 116 -10.52 -2.18 11.63
C PHE A 116 -10.47 -3.22 10.50
N GLY A 117 -10.30 -4.50 10.82
CA GLY A 117 -10.30 -5.57 9.82
C GLY A 117 -11.63 -5.66 9.07
N LYS A 118 -12.76 -5.47 9.77
CA LYS A 118 -14.10 -5.40 9.15
C LYS A 118 -14.23 -4.19 8.23
N ASP A 119 -13.73 -3.02 8.65
CA ASP A 119 -13.72 -1.80 7.84
C ASP A 119 -12.92 -1.98 6.54
N ILE A 120 -11.75 -2.62 6.62
CA ILE A 120 -10.91 -2.96 5.47
C ILE A 120 -11.61 -3.96 4.53
N ALA A 121 -12.24 -5.01 5.07
CA ALA A 121 -13.03 -5.96 4.27
C ALA A 121 -14.24 -5.30 3.60
N ALA A 122 -14.93 -4.39 4.31
CA ALA A 122 -16.03 -3.61 3.76
C ALA A 122 -15.55 -2.69 2.64
N ALA A 123 -14.37 -2.09 2.76
CA ALA A 123 -13.78 -1.26 1.72
C ALA A 123 -13.47 -2.06 0.45
N ARG A 124 -12.97 -3.30 0.58
CA ARG A 124 -12.71 -4.19 -0.58
C ARG A 124 -13.99 -4.61 -1.30
N ASN A 125 -15.08 -4.83 -0.56
CA ASN A 125 -16.34 -5.32 -1.12
C ASN A 125 -17.28 -4.20 -1.60
N ASN A 126 -16.90 -2.94 -1.43
CA ASN A 126 -17.73 -1.80 -1.80
C ASN A 126 -17.61 -1.52 -3.32
N PRO A 127 -18.72 -1.51 -4.08
CA PRO A 127 -18.70 -1.27 -5.52
C PRO A 127 -18.26 0.15 -5.94
N ASP A 128 -18.26 1.10 -5.01
CA ASP A 128 -17.80 2.47 -5.24
C ASP A 128 -16.29 2.64 -4.98
N ILE A 129 -15.58 1.55 -4.64
CA ILE A 129 -14.17 1.55 -4.30
C ILE A 129 -13.39 0.66 -5.25
N ASP A 130 -12.61 1.29 -6.11
CA ASP A 130 -11.67 0.58 -6.97
C ASP A 130 -10.35 0.40 -6.22
N THR A 131 -10.05 -0.82 -5.79
CA THR A 131 -8.72 -1.15 -5.24
C THR A 131 -7.81 -1.55 -6.40
N VAL A 132 -6.82 -0.72 -6.69
CA VAL A 132 -5.83 -0.98 -7.74
C VAL A 132 -4.52 -1.42 -7.11
N TYR A 133 -4.00 -2.55 -7.56
CA TYR A 133 -2.68 -3.02 -7.19
C TYR A 133 -1.69 -2.54 -8.23
N THR A 134 -0.64 -1.85 -7.81
CA THR A 134 0.33 -1.24 -8.73
C THR A 134 1.34 -2.27 -9.21
N TYR A 135 0.88 -3.16 -10.08
CA TYR A 135 1.70 -4.10 -10.86
C TYR A 135 1.54 -3.79 -12.35
N SER A 136 2.59 -4.02 -13.12
CA SER A 136 2.55 -3.94 -14.57
C SER A 136 3.55 -4.94 -15.15
N ASP A 137 3.19 -5.54 -16.28
CA ASP A 137 4.06 -6.36 -17.11
C ASP A 137 4.85 -5.54 -18.13
N ALA A 138 4.64 -4.21 -18.18
CA ALA A 138 5.37 -3.33 -19.06
C ALA A 138 6.88 -3.37 -18.73
N PRO A 139 7.78 -3.57 -19.73
CA PRO A 139 9.22 -3.64 -19.51
C PRO A 139 9.78 -2.45 -18.72
N VAL A 140 9.26 -1.25 -19.02
CA VAL A 140 9.60 -0.02 -18.31
C VAL A 140 9.35 -0.12 -16.80
N PHE A 141 8.27 -0.77 -16.37
CA PHE A 141 7.94 -0.95 -14.96
C PHE A 141 8.75 -2.08 -14.34
N VAL A 142 8.84 -3.23 -15.00
CA VAL A 142 9.54 -4.42 -14.49
C VAL A 142 11.03 -4.16 -14.29
N ASN A 143 11.67 -3.46 -15.24
CA ASN A 143 13.11 -3.16 -15.19
C ASN A 143 13.46 -2.02 -14.21
N ASN A 144 12.47 -1.21 -13.81
CA ASN A 144 12.68 -0.03 -12.97
C ASN A 144 11.75 -0.01 -11.75
N PHE A 145 11.29 -1.18 -11.28
CA PHE A 145 10.24 -1.28 -10.24
C PHE A 145 10.52 -0.43 -9.00
N SER A 146 11.76 -0.38 -8.53
CA SER A 146 12.16 0.43 -7.38
C SER A 146 11.91 1.93 -7.59
N GLN A 147 12.04 2.43 -8.83
CA GLN A 147 11.83 3.84 -9.16
C GLN A 147 10.35 4.24 -9.15
N PHE A 148 9.43 3.27 -9.25
CA PHE A 148 7.99 3.48 -9.16
C PHE A 148 7.43 3.27 -7.76
N TYR A 149 8.29 2.96 -6.78
CA TYR A 149 7.87 2.87 -5.39
C TYR A 149 7.46 4.26 -4.87
N VAL A 150 6.39 4.35 -4.06
CA VAL A 150 5.82 5.63 -3.59
C VAL A 150 6.85 6.55 -2.96
N VAL A 151 7.80 6.00 -2.21
CA VAL A 151 8.85 6.79 -1.57
C VAL A 151 9.70 7.52 -2.61
N ASP A 152 10.24 6.78 -3.57
CA ASP A 152 11.09 7.32 -4.64
C ASP A 152 10.34 8.21 -5.62
N TYR A 153 9.08 7.87 -5.93
CA TYR A 153 8.28 8.56 -6.94
C TYR A 153 7.54 9.78 -6.38
N SER A 154 6.95 9.66 -5.18
CA SER A 154 6.06 10.68 -4.62
C SER A 154 6.77 11.64 -3.67
N TRP A 155 7.81 11.21 -2.96
CA TRP A 155 8.38 11.98 -1.83
C TRP A 155 9.81 12.48 -2.05
N LYS A 156 10.49 12.03 -3.11
CA LYS A 156 11.85 12.47 -3.43
C LYS A 156 11.88 13.95 -3.84
N CYS A 157 12.69 14.73 -3.13
CA CYS A 157 12.94 16.14 -3.42
C CYS A 157 14.41 16.35 -3.82
N GLY A 158 14.67 17.16 -4.85
CA GLY A 158 16.03 17.42 -5.34
C GLY A 158 16.92 18.30 -4.45
N ILE A 159 16.42 18.72 -3.29
CA ILE A 159 17.05 19.73 -2.41
C ILE A 159 17.54 19.17 -1.06
N SER A 160 17.24 17.90 -0.76
CA SER A 160 17.66 17.25 0.49
C SER A 160 17.65 15.73 0.33
N ASP A 161 18.52 15.06 1.10
CA ASP A 161 18.48 13.60 1.26
C ASP A 161 17.33 13.14 2.18
N SER A 162 16.61 14.07 2.82
CA SER A 162 15.44 13.76 3.65
C SER A 162 14.14 13.94 2.86
N GLU A 163 13.33 12.88 2.82
CA GLU A 163 12.01 12.86 2.18
C GLU A 163 10.90 13.51 3.03
N TYR A 164 11.22 13.92 4.27
CA TYR A 164 10.23 14.48 5.21
C TYR A 164 10.18 16.02 5.16
N PRO A 165 9.10 16.64 4.64
CA PRO A 165 9.02 18.10 4.51
C PRO A 165 9.17 18.84 5.83
N LEU A 166 8.57 18.34 6.91
CA LEU A 166 8.67 18.96 8.23
C LEU A 166 10.13 19.03 8.72
N TYR A 167 10.92 17.99 8.46
CA TYR A 167 12.34 17.99 8.79
C TYR A 167 13.09 19.02 7.95
N MET A 168 12.82 19.09 6.65
CA MET A 168 13.47 20.05 5.75
C MET A 168 13.21 21.51 6.17
N PHE A 169 11.97 21.88 6.45
CA PHE A 169 11.62 23.22 6.94
C PHE A 169 12.23 23.51 8.31
N SER A 170 12.40 22.49 9.17
CA SER A 170 13.09 22.68 10.46
C SER A 170 14.58 23.00 10.32
N LYS A 171 15.23 22.52 9.24
CA LYS A 171 16.66 22.70 8.98
C LYS A 171 16.97 23.91 8.13
N ASN A 172 16.06 24.28 7.21
CA ASN A 172 16.22 25.42 6.34
C ASN A 172 14.99 26.34 6.45
N LYS A 173 15.10 27.38 7.28
CA LYS A 173 14.03 28.37 7.48
C LYS A 173 13.76 29.24 6.25
N SER A 174 14.68 29.29 5.29
CA SER A 174 14.52 30.02 4.03
C SER A 174 13.89 29.16 2.93
N LEU A 175 13.65 27.87 3.19
CA LEU A 175 12.98 27.00 2.24
C LEU A 175 11.54 27.47 2.05
N THR A 176 11.14 27.67 0.80
CA THR A 176 9.76 27.97 0.45
C THR A 176 9.03 26.72 -0.02
N ILE A 177 7.71 26.70 0.14
CA ILE A 177 6.85 25.64 -0.39
C ILE A 177 7.01 25.50 -1.90
N LYS A 178 7.13 26.62 -2.63
CA LYS A 178 7.34 26.62 -4.08
C LYS A 178 8.65 25.91 -4.44
N THR A 179 9.76 26.28 -3.81
CA THR A 179 11.07 25.65 -4.05
C THR A 179 11.04 24.14 -3.77
N LEU A 180 10.33 23.72 -2.71
CA LEU A 180 10.15 22.30 -2.42
C LEU A 180 9.42 21.58 -3.57
N PHE A 181 8.25 22.08 -3.99
CA PHE A 181 7.48 21.45 -5.07
C PHE A 181 8.19 21.49 -6.43
N ASP A 182 8.84 22.60 -6.78
CA ASP A 182 9.66 22.71 -8.00
C ASP A 182 10.76 21.63 -7.99
N SER A 183 11.42 21.41 -6.84
CA SER A 183 12.45 20.38 -6.72
C SER A 183 11.94 18.96 -6.86
N MET A 184 10.67 18.70 -6.52
CA MET A 184 10.03 17.40 -6.72
C MET A 184 9.75 17.16 -8.21
N ILE A 185 9.35 18.21 -8.94
CA ILE A 185 9.17 18.15 -10.39
C ILE A 185 10.52 17.86 -11.07
N ASP A 186 11.58 18.55 -10.68
CA ASP A 186 12.93 18.33 -11.22
C ASP A 186 13.44 16.92 -10.92
N ALA A 187 13.23 16.42 -9.71
CA ALA A 187 13.58 15.05 -9.33
C ALA A 187 12.86 14.01 -10.20
N ARG A 188 11.57 14.23 -10.48
CA ARG A 188 10.78 13.36 -11.38
C ARG A 188 11.30 13.40 -12.81
N ASN A 189 11.58 14.58 -13.35
CA ASN A 189 12.12 14.71 -14.70
C ASN A 189 13.44 13.95 -14.85
N LYS A 190 14.33 14.04 -13.85
CA LYS A 190 15.59 13.29 -13.82
C LYS A 190 15.37 11.78 -13.74
N LEU A 191 14.42 11.33 -12.90
CA LEU A 191 14.06 9.92 -12.81
C LEU A 191 13.57 9.41 -14.16
N TRP A 192 12.61 10.08 -14.79
CA TRP A 192 12.07 9.69 -16.10
C TRP A 192 13.12 9.67 -17.21
N ALA A 193 14.09 10.59 -17.19
CA ALA A 193 15.21 10.59 -18.14
C ALA A 193 16.16 9.39 -17.96
N GLY A 194 16.25 8.83 -16.75
CA GLY A 194 17.14 7.71 -16.41
C GLY A 194 16.49 6.32 -16.46
N ILE A 195 15.18 6.23 -16.75
CA ILE A 195 14.45 4.97 -16.84
C ILE A 195 14.97 4.13 -18.02
N GLN A 196 15.23 2.85 -17.76
CA GLN A 196 15.49 1.86 -18.81
C GLN A 196 14.18 1.52 -19.54
N LYS A 197 14.12 1.76 -20.84
CA LYS A 197 12.93 1.52 -21.67
C LYS A 197 12.90 0.10 -22.21
#